data_AF-A0AAU0YIW0-F1
#
_entry.id   AF-A0AAU0YIW0-F1
#
_cell.length_a   1.000
_cell.length_b   1.000
_cell.length_c   1.000
_cell.angle_alpha   90.00
_cell.angle_beta   90.00
_cell.angle_gamma   90.00
#
_symmetry.space_group_name_H-M   'P 1'
#
loop_
_entity.id
_entity.type
_entity.pdbx_description
1 polymer ?
#
loop_
_entity_poly.entity_id
_entity_poly.type
_entity_poly.pdbx_seq_one_letter_code
_entity_poly.pdbx_strand_id
1 'polypeptide(L)'
;MLTPQGIAFATPSDLGDLENYRRFCLAAGLDPVPDGYGLLLVTDEAGDKKTLVTDDVEYVRAIVGATPEVLSGLELPQDKFLVRDDWPDSWA
;
A
#
# COMPACT_ATOMS: atom_id res chain seq x y z
N MET A 1 9.47 -3.21 -14.11
CA MET A 1 9.53 -1.85 -13.52
C MET A 1 8.16 -1.55 -12.90
N LEU A 2 8.11 -0.92 -11.73
CA LEU A 2 6.85 -0.52 -11.08
C LEU A 2 6.78 1.00 -11.06
N THR A 3 5.67 1.57 -11.52
CA THR A 3 5.46 3.01 -11.60
C THR A 3 4.45 3.43 -10.54
N PRO A 4 4.83 4.26 -9.56
CA PRO A 4 3.89 4.73 -8.53
C PRO A 4 2.79 5.60 -9.15
N GLN A 5 1.55 5.27 -8.81
CA GLN A 5 0.33 6.01 -9.17
C GLN A 5 -0.25 6.79 -8.00
N GLY A 6 0.01 6.32 -6.78
CA GLY A 6 -0.52 6.93 -5.57
C GLY A 6 -0.19 6.12 -4.34
N ILE A 7 -0.74 6.57 -3.23
CA ILE A 7 -0.55 5.97 -1.92
C ILE A 7 -1.87 5.95 -1.17
N ALA A 8 -2.02 5.01 -0.25
CA ALA A 8 -3.14 4.94 0.67
C ALA A 8 -2.68 4.38 2.01
N PHE A 9 -3.53 4.53 3.02
CA PHE A 9 -3.27 4.02 4.36
C PHE A 9 -4.47 3.19 4.81
N ALA A 10 -4.20 2.00 5.33
CA ALA A 10 -5.19 1.14 5.96
C ALA A 10 -4.86 1.04 7.45
N THR A 11 -5.19 2.09 8.19
CA THR A 11 -5.11 2.14 9.65
C THR A 11 -6.52 2.25 10.24
N PRO A 12 -6.72 1.94 11.54
CA PRO A 12 -8.01 2.17 12.19
C PRO A 12 -8.52 3.61 12.07
N SER A 13 -7.62 4.60 12.06
CA SER A 13 -7.99 6.01 11.92
C SER A 13 -8.37 6.36 10.48
N ASP A 14 -7.63 5.85 9.49
CA ASP A 14 -7.90 6.10 8.07
C ASP A 14 -9.18 5.39 7.59
N LEU A 15 -9.51 4.23 8.19
CA LEU A 15 -10.71 3.45 7.88
C LEU A 15 -11.89 3.74 8.83
N GLY A 16 -11.77 4.78 9.66
CA GLY A 16 -12.81 5.27 10.57
C GLY A 16 -12.90 4.56 11.91
N ASP A 17 -12.65 3.24 11.96
CA ASP A 17 -12.60 2.49 13.22
C ASP A 17 -11.86 1.14 13.07
N LEU A 18 -11.64 0.48 14.23
CA LEU A 18 -10.95 -0.81 14.31
C LEU A 18 -11.72 -1.95 13.62
N GLU A 19 -13.04 -1.89 13.56
CA GLU A 19 -13.86 -2.92 12.91
C GLU A 19 -13.71 -2.86 11.39
N ASN A 20 -13.76 -1.65 10.80
CA ASN A 20 -13.51 -1.45 9.38
C ASN A 20 -12.08 -1.84 8.99
N TYR A 21 -11.08 -1.53 9.83
CA TYR A 21 -9.71 -2.00 9.62
C TYR A 21 -9.61 -3.53 9.59
N ARG A 22 -10.28 -4.23 10.51
CA ARG A 22 -10.30 -5.70 10.52
C ARG A 22 -11.00 -6.28 9.29
N ARG A 23 -12.10 -5.66 8.83
CA ARG A 23 -12.78 -6.08 7.60
C ARG A 23 -11.89 -5.91 6.37
N PHE A 24 -11.17 -4.79 6.29
CA PHE A 24 -10.16 -4.56 5.26
C PHE A 24 -9.09 -5.66 5.29
N CYS A 25 -8.51 -5.95 6.47
CA CYS A 25 -7.49 -6.98 6.59
C CYS A 25 -8.01 -8.36 6.14
N LEU A 26 -9.24 -8.71 6.53
CA LEU A 26 -9.88 -9.95 6.11
C LEU A 26 -10.04 -10.05 4.58
N ALA A 27 -10.58 -9.00 3.94
CA ALA A 27 -10.74 -8.95 2.48
C ALA A 27 -9.38 -8.94 1.75
N ALA A 28 -8.37 -8.33 2.38
CA ALA A 28 -7.01 -8.28 1.88
C ALA A 28 -6.22 -9.58 2.12
N GLY A 29 -6.74 -10.54 2.92
CA GLY A 29 -6.01 -11.73 3.34
C GLY A 29 -4.80 -11.42 4.23
N LEU A 30 -4.87 -10.33 5.00
CA LEU A 30 -3.82 -9.82 5.88
C LEU A 30 -4.16 -10.12 7.34
N ASP A 31 -3.13 -10.36 8.15
CA ASP A 31 -3.25 -10.35 9.60
C ASP A 31 -3.27 -8.90 10.12
N PRO A 32 -4.25 -8.50 10.94
CA PRO A 32 -4.28 -7.13 11.46
C PRO A 32 -3.08 -6.88 12.39
N VAL A 33 -2.35 -5.80 12.13
CA VAL A 33 -1.21 -5.31 12.91
C VAL A 33 -1.55 -4.01 13.64
N PRO A 34 -0.88 -3.67 14.75
CA PRO A 34 -1.26 -2.53 15.60
C PRO A 34 -1.30 -1.18 14.87
N ASP A 35 -0.30 -0.92 14.02
CA ASP A 35 -0.13 0.38 13.34
C ASP A 35 -0.85 0.45 11.99
N GLY A 36 -1.43 -0.66 11.53
CA GLY A 36 -2.05 -0.75 10.20
C GLY A 36 -1.06 -0.97 9.07
N TYR A 37 -1.49 -0.66 7.86
CA TYR A 37 -0.71 -0.88 6.63
C TYR A 37 -0.56 0.40 5.82
N GLY A 38 0.65 0.61 5.29
CA GLY A 38 0.92 1.54 4.21
C GLY A 38 0.73 0.84 2.87
N LEU A 39 0.09 1.53 1.92
CA LEU A 39 -0.21 1.01 0.59
C LEU A 39 0.42 1.91 -0.47
N LEU A 40 1.21 1.32 -1.37
CA LEU A 40 1.69 1.99 -2.58
C LEU A 40 0.93 1.43 -3.77
N LEU A 41 0.18 2.29 -4.45
CA LEU A 41 -0.54 1.95 -5.68
C LEU A 41 0.43 2.10 -6.84
N VAL A 42 0.72 1.02 -7.54
CA VAL A 42 1.69 1.01 -8.63
C VAL A 42 1.10 0.35 -9.87
N THR A 43 1.69 0.64 -11.02
CA THR A 43 1.40 -0.04 -12.27
C THR A 43 2.68 -0.70 -12.76
N ASP A 44 2.60 -1.94 -13.25
CA ASP A 44 3.75 -2.60 -13.86
C ASP A 44 3.97 -2.17 -15.32
N GLU A 45 4.95 -2.79 -15.99
CA GLU A 45 5.30 -2.49 -17.39
C GLU A 45 4.21 -2.86 -18.39
N ALA A 46 3.33 -3.81 -18.05
CA ALA A 46 2.20 -4.20 -18.88
C ALA A 46 1.00 -3.25 -18.72
N GLY A 47 1.05 -2.35 -17.73
CA GLY A 47 -0.07 -1.49 -17.39
C GLY A 47 -0.99 -2.11 -16.33
N ASP A 48 -0.64 -3.27 -15.77
CA ASP A 48 -1.45 -3.94 -14.76
C ASP A 48 -1.28 -3.25 -13.40
N LYS A 49 -2.41 -3.09 -12.72
CA LYS A 49 -2.46 -2.48 -11.39
C LYS A 49 -1.94 -3.47 -10.36
N LYS A 50 -1.04 -3.00 -9.49
CA LYS A 50 -0.59 -3.71 -8.31
C LYS A 50 -0.66 -2.78 -7.10
N THR A 51 -0.85 -3.36 -5.93
CA THR A 51 -0.66 -2.64 -4.67
C THR A 51 0.44 -3.32 -3.88
N LEU A 52 1.40 -2.51 -3.43
CA LEU A 52 2.43 -2.95 -2.51
C LEU A 52 1.96 -2.62 -1.10
N VAL A 53 1.86 -3.64 -0.25
CA VAL A 53 1.39 -3.54 1.12
C VAL A 53 2.57 -3.73 2.06
N THR A 54 2.74 -2.81 3.01
CA THR A 54 3.79 -2.90 4.05
C THR A 54 3.20 -2.52 5.40
N ASP A 55 3.64 -3.21 6.46
CA ASP A 55 3.35 -2.84 7.85
C ASP A 55 4.22 -1.66 8.33
N ASP A 56 5.22 -1.25 7.55
CA ASP A 56 6.00 -0.03 7.77
C ASP A 56 5.24 1.21 7.23
N VAL A 57 4.24 1.65 7.98
CA VAL A 57 3.39 2.81 7.62
C VAL A 57 4.23 4.08 7.47
N GLU A 58 5.25 4.26 8.32
CA GLU A 58 6.11 5.44 8.32
C GLU A 58 6.97 5.51 7.06
N TYR A 59 7.38 4.37 6.50
CA TYR A 59 8.03 4.31 5.18
C TYR A 59 7.12 4.93 4.10
N VAL A 60 5.84 4.54 4.06
CA VAL A 60 4.90 5.11 3.07
C VAL A 60 4.62 6.58 3.36
N ARG A 61 4.58 7.00 4.63
CA ARG A 61 4.47 8.43 4.98
C ARG A 61 5.65 9.26 4.48
N ALA A 62 6.87 8.73 4.58
CA ALA A 62 8.06 9.41 4.06
C ALA A 62 8.01 9.58 2.54
N ILE A 63 7.37 8.64 1.82
CA ILE A 63 7.15 8.71 0.37
C ILE A 63 6.13 9.80 -0.01
N VAL A 64 5.09 10.07 0.82
CA VAL A 64 4.10 11.13 0.55
C VAL A 64 4.76 12.49 0.28
N GLY A 65 5.83 12.79 1.03
CA GLY A 65 6.53 14.07 0.94
C GLY A 65 7.60 14.14 -0.15
N ALA A 66 7.83 13.03 -0.87
CA ALA A 66 8.88 12.93 -1.87
C ALA A 66 8.46 13.58 -3.20
N THR A 67 9.41 14.19 -3.91
CA THR A 67 9.17 14.75 -5.24
C THR A 67 9.03 13.62 -6.28
N PRO A 68 8.36 13.88 -7.43
CA PRO A 68 8.26 12.90 -8.51
C PRO A 68 9.60 12.32 -8.98
N GLU A 69 10.67 13.11 -8.92
CA GLU A 69 12.03 12.69 -9.23
C GLU A 69 12.56 11.66 -8.23
N VAL A 70 12.28 11.84 -6.94
CA VAL A 70 12.63 10.87 -5.88
C VAL A 70 11.82 9.59 -6.05
N LEU A 71 10.54 9.69 -6.43
CA LEU A 71 9.69 8.53 -6.70
C LEU A 71 10.15 7.72 -7.92
N SER A 72 10.63 8.40 -8.98
CA SER A 72 11.12 7.76 -10.21
C SER A 72 12.40 6.93 -9.99
N GLY A 73 13.24 7.34 -9.04
CA GLY A 73 14.47 6.63 -8.66
C GLY A 73 14.29 5.65 -7.49
N LEU A 74 13.07 5.48 -6.97
CA LEU A 74 12.82 4.67 -5.79
C LEU A 74 12.93 3.18 -6.11
N GLU A 75 14.00 2.54 -5.64
CA GLU A 75 14.09 1.09 -5.63
C GLU A 75 13.25 0.55 -4.47
N LEU A 76 12.14 -0.10 -4.81
CA LEU A 76 11.25 -0.72 -3.84
C LEU A 76 11.78 -2.12 -3.49
N PRO A 77 12.32 -2.33 -2.27
CA PRO A 77 12.81 -3.65 -1.87
C PRO A 77 11.64 -4.62 -1.81
N GLN A 78 11.54 -5.53 -2.80
CA GLN A 78 10.40 -6.43 -2.94
C GLN A 78 10.14 -7.30 -1.70
N ASP A 79 11.18 -7.62 -0.93
CA ASP A 79 11.07 -8.41 0.30
C ASP A 79 10.32 -7.69 1.43
N LYS A 80 10.21 -6.35 1.37
CA LYS A 80 9.48 -5.53 2.36
C LYS A 80 8.02 -5.30 2.03
N PHE A 81 7.57 -5.76 0.86
CA PHE A 81 6.22 -5.53 0.39
C PHE A 81 5.53 -6.84 0.06
N LEU A 82 4.35 -7.04 0.62
CA LEU A 82 3.42 -7.97 0.02
C LEU A 82 2.86 -7.33 -1.25
N VAL A 83 3.04 -7.99 -2.38
CA VAL A 83 2.47 -7.55 -3.66
C VAL A 83 1.08 -8.15 -3.81
N ARG A 84 0.08 -7.30 -4.05
CA ARG A 84 -1.29 -7.70 -4.36
C ARG A 84 -1.64 -7.24 -5.76
N ASP A 85 -2.34 -8.08 -6.49
CA ASP A 85 -2.97 -7.70 -7.74
C ASP A 85 -4.11 -6.71 -7.48
N ASP A 86 -4.30 -5.80 -8.43
CA ASP A 86 -5.36 -4.80 -8.40
C ASP A 86 -5.23 -3.75 -7.29
N TRP A 87 -6.19 -2.81 -7.28
CA TRP A 87 -6.30 -1.78 -6.25
C TRP A 87 -7.10 -2.27 -5.04
N PRO A 88 -6.91 -1.64 -3.85
CA PRO A 88 -7.58 -2.05 -2.63
C PRO A 88 -9.10 -2.09 -2.70
N ASP A 89 -9.73 -1.18 -3.46
CA ASP A 89 -11.17 -1.13 -3.67
C ASP A 89 -11.74 -2.35 -4.41
N SER A 90 -10.88 -3.12 -5.09
CA SER A 90 -11.26 -4.33 -5.84
C SER A 90 -11.02 -5.62 -5.06
N TRP A 91 -10.47 -5.54 -3.84
CA TRP A 91 -10.32 -6.70 -2.95
C TRP A 91 -11.63 -6.93 -2.20
N ALA A 92 -12.55 -7.66 -2.84
CA ALA A 92 -13.84 -8.05 -2.28
C ALA A 92 -14.16 -9.51 -2.59
#